data_AF-A0A9J6HBE1-F1
#
_entry.id   AF-A0A9J6HBE1-F1
#
_cell.length_a   1.000
_cell.length_b   1.000
_cell.length_c   1.000
_cell.angle_alpha   90.00
_cell.angle_beta   90.00
_cell.angle_gamma   90.00
#
_symmetry.space_group_name_H-M   'P 1'
#
loop_
_entity.id
_entity.type
_entity.pdbx_description
1 polymer ?
#
loop_
_entity_poly.entity_id
_entity_poly.type
_entity_poly.pdbx_seq_one_letter_code
_entity_poly.pdbx_strand_id
1 'polypeptide(L)' 'MLNDLLKPVWVTKTVQYVKLRTKYDSYASFHLSGDDEAFAAMNSPDVWPEGSNFHEFFGKLDESRVAEAQNASHGL' A
#
# COMPACT_ATOMS: atom_id res chain seq x y z
N MET A 1 -4.90 -3.08 10.61
CA MET A 1 -5.36 -1.77 10.10
C MET A 1 -5.30 -1.69 8.57
N LEU A 2 -4.13 -1.69 7.89
CA LEU A 2 -4.09 -1.73 6.41
C LEU A 2 -4.63 -3.07 5.86
N ASN A 3 -4.21 -4.19 6.46
CA ASN A 3 -4.69 -5.53 6.11
C ASN A 3 -6.20 -5.71 6.32
N ASP A 4 -6.85 -4.90 7.15
CA ASP A 4 -8.29 -5.00 7.40
C ASP A 4 -9.11 -4.21 6.38
N LEU A 5 -8.54 -3.10 5.87
CA LEU A 5 -9.17 -2.24 4.87
C LEU A 5 -9.23 -2.90 3.49
N LEU A 6 -8.27 -3.75 3.18
CA LEU A 6 -8.04 -4.25 1.82
C LEU A 6 -8.33 -5.76 1.67
N LYS A 7 -8.89 -6.36 2.72
CA LYS A 7 -9.37 -7.76 2.78
C LYS A 7 -10.23 -8.18 1.56
N PRO A 8 -11.17 -7.38 1.05
CA PRO A 8 -11.99 -7.83 -0.09
C PRO A 8 -11.23 -7.91 -1.42
N VAL A 9 -10.14 -7.13 -1.57
CA VAL A 9 -9.39 -6.97 -2.82
C VAL A 9 -8.14 -7.85 -2.86
N TRP A 10 -7.57 -8.16 -1.69
CA TRP A 10 -6.27 -8.83 -1.57
C TRP A 10 -6.32 -10.34 -1.33
N VAL A 11 -7.51 -10.93 -1.13
CA VAL A 11 -7.65 -12.38 -0.88
C VAL A 11 -7.18 -13.24 -2.05
N THR A 12 -7.00 -12.69 -3.25
CA THR A 12 -6.58 -13.44 -4.44
C THR A 12 -5.37 -12.86 -5.18
N LYS A 13 -4.78 -11.75 -4.74
CA LYS A 13 -3.76 -11.02 -5.50
C LYS A 13 -2.52 -10.70 -4.66
N THR A 14 -1.35 -10.86 -5.26
CA THR A 14 -0.08 -10.62 -4.57
C THR A 14 0.19 -9.11 -4.50
N VAL A 15 -0.26 -8.47 -3.42
CA VAL A 15 0.03 -7.07 -3.14
C VAL A 15 1.13 -6.98 -2.10
N GLN A 16 2.20 -6.28 -2.45
CA GLN A 16 3.25 -5.89 -1.53
C GLN A 16 3.02 -4.45 -1.11
N TYR A 17 3.38 -4.14 0.13
CA TYR A 17 3.31 -2.79 0.65
C TYR A 17 4.50 -2.46 1.51
N VAL A 18 4.91 -1.20 1.47
CA VAL A 18 5.89 -0.64 2.40
C VAL A 18 5.37 0.66 2.97
N LYS A 19 5.49 0.80 4.29
CA LYS A 19 5.16 2.05 4.97
C LYS A 19 6.29 3.04 4.74
N LEU A 20 5.92 4.28 4.42
CA LEU A 20 6.88 5.36 4.23
C LEU A 20 7.04 6.17 5.52
N ARG A 21 8.24 6.73 5.70
CA ARG A 21 8.52 7.71 6.74
C ARG A 21 7.69 8.96 6.47
N THR A 22 6.90 9.35 7.46
CA THR A 22 6.09 10.57 7.42
C THR A 22 6.72 11.62 8.34
N LYS A 23 6.52 12.89 8.02
CA LYS A 23 7.01 14.00 8.85
C LYS A 23 6.21 14.13 10.15
N TYR A 24 4.95 13.74 10.12
CA TYR A 24 4.03 13.81 11.24
C TYR A 24 3.37 12.45 11.44
N ASP A 25 3.19 12.06 12.69
CA ASP A 25 2.56 10.78 13.08
C ASP A 25 1.03 10.77 12.85
N SER A 26 0.44 11.94 12.57
CA SER A 26 -1.00 12.11 12.33
C SER A 26 -1.46 11.54 10.98
N TYR A 27 -0.54 11.17 10.09
CA TYR A 27 -0.87 10.44 8.86
C TYR A 27 0.13 9.32 8.60
N ALA A 28 -0.35 8.32 7.86
CA ALA A 28 0.46 7.24 7.34
C ALA A 28 0.48 7.30 5.81
N SER A 29 1.63 7.01 5.21
CA SER A 29 1.78 6.89 3.77
C SER A 29 2.35 5.51 3.45
N PHE A 30 1.87 4.93 2.37
CA PHE A 30 2.27 3.60 1.92
C PHE A 30 2.60 3.64 0.44
N HIS A 31 3.59 2.86 0.04
CA HIS A 31 3.81 2.51 -1.35
C HIS A 31 3.30 1.08 -1.54
N LEU A 32 2.36 0.90 -2.46
CA LEU A 32 1.81 -0.40 -2.81
C LEU A 32 2.32 -0.81 -4.19
N SER A 33 2.61 -2.10 -4.34
CA SER A 33 2.95 -2.71 -5.63
C SER A 33 2.26 -4.06 -5.77
N GLY A 34 2.00 -4.45 -7.01
CA GLY A 34 1.34 -5.71 -7.34
C GLY A 34 1.39 -5.95 -8.83
N ASP A 35 0.77 -7.04 -9.29
CA ASP A 35 0.55 -7.30 -10.71
C ASP A 35 -0.43 -6.28 -11.33
N ASP A 36 -0.58 -6.33 -12.66
CA ASP A 36 -1.42 -5.40 -13.41
C ASP A 36 -2.87 -5.37 -12.92
N GLU A 37 -3.43 -6.52 -12.53
CA GLU A 37 -4.80 -6.58 -12.05
C GLU A 37 -4.95 -6.01 -10.63
N ALA A 38 -3.94 -6.16 -9.79
CA ALA A 38 -3.89 -5.53 -8.47
C ALA A 38 -3.68 -4.02 -8.61
N PHE A 39 -2.81 -3.60 -9.54
CA PHE A 39 -2.57 -2.19 -9.84
C PHE A 39 -3.86 -1.50 -10.30
N ALA A 40 -4.61 -2.11 -11.22
CA ALA A 40 -5.90 -1.58 -11.65
C ALA A 40 -6.90 -1.45 -10.47
N ALA A 41 -6.93 -2.42 -9.57
CA ALA A 41 -7.80 -2.37 -8.39
C ALA A 41 -7.38 -1.28 -7.40
N MET A 42 -6.07 -1.11 -7.15
CA MET A 42 -5.52 -0.09 -6.25
C MET A 42 -5.73 1.34 -6.77
N ASN A 43 -5.85 1.52 -8.08
CA ASN A 43 -6.15 2.81 -8.70
C ASN A 43 -7.66 3.08 -8.83
N SER A 44 -8.52 2.24 -8.24
CA SER A 44 -9.94 2.54 -8.10
C SER A 44 -10.20 3.35 -6.82
N PRO A 45 -10.92 4.50 -6.91
CA PRO A 45 -11.28 5.29 -5.73
C PRO A 45 -12.15 4.53 -4.72
N ASP A 46 -12.93 3.54 -5.18
CA ASP A 46 -13.89 2.81 -4.35
C ASP A 46 -13.23 1.88 -3.31
N VAL A 47 -11.93 1.62 -3.46
CA VAL A 47 -11.17 0.73 -2.57
C VAL A 47 -10.64 1.47 -1.34
N TRP A 48 -10.59 2.80 -1.39
CA TRP A 48 -9.96 3.60 -0.36
C TRP A 48 -10.97 4.27 0.58
N PRO A 49 -10.67 4.35 1.89
CA PRO A 49 -11.50 5.13 2.80
C PRO A 49 -11.59 6.59 2.37
N GLU A 50 -12.72 7.22 2.69
CA GLU A 50 -12.91 8.65 2.46
C GLU A 50 -11.75 9.49 3.03
N GLY A 51 -11.29 10.47 2.26
CA GLY A 51 -10.15 11.32 2.62
C GLY A 51 -8.76 10.73 2.34
N SER A 52 -8.69 9.50 1.79
CA SER A 52 -7.43 8.91 1.32
C SER A 52 -6.94 9.58 0.04
N ASN A 53 -5.65 9.89 -0.03
CA ASN A 53 -4.99 10.31 -1.26
C ASN A 53 -4.25 9.11 -1.86
N PHE A 54 -4.63 8.70 -3.07
CA PHE A 54 -3.96 7.67 -3.83
C PHE A 54 -3.65 8.19 -5.24
N HIS A 55 -2.55 7.72 -5.82
CA HIS A 55 -2.14 8.06 -7.18
C HIS A 55 -1.15 7.02 -7.68
N GLU A 56 -1.10 6.87 -9.00
CA GLU A 56 -0.09 6.06 -9.67
C GLU A 56 1.30 6.62 -9.38
N PHE A 57 2.25 5.73 -9.11
CA PHE A 57 3.65 6.07 -8.90
C PHE A 57 4.49 5.51 -10.03
N PHE A 58 5.22 6.39 -10.72
CA PHE A 58 6.17 6.02 -11.76
C PHE A 58 7.59 6.31 -11.29
N GLY A 59 8.40 5.26 -11.14
CA GLY A 59 9.80 5.39 -10.74
C GLY A 59 10.25 4.30 -9.79
N LYS A 60 11.39 4.54 -9.14
CA LYS A 60 11.93 3.67 -8.09
C LYS A 60 11.65 4.27 -6.73
N LEU A 61 11.28 3.44 -5.77
CA LEU A 61 11.11 3.89 -4.40
C LEU A 61 12.47 4.24 -3.79
N ASP A 62 12.56 5.44 -3.21
CA ASP A 62 13.73 5.84 -2.43
C ASP A 62 13.73 5.09 -1.09
N GLU A 63 14.66 4.15 -0.95
CA GLU A 63 14.78 3.28 0.23
C GLU A 63 15.01 4.07 1.53
N SER A 64 15.61 5.26 1.45
CA SER A 64 15.79 6.11 2.65
C SER A 64 14.45 6.57 3.24
N ARG A 65 13.39 6.56 2.44
CA ARG A 65 12.02 6.94 2.84
C ARG A 65 11.20 5.77 3.34
N VAL A 66 11.71 4.54 3.27
CA VAL A 66 11.01 3.37 3.81
C VAL A 66 11.13 3.41 5.34
N ALA A 67 9.98 3.34 6.02
CA ALA A 67 9.97 3.08 7.45
C ALA A 67 10.49 1.65 7.66
N GLU A 68 11.32 1.40 8.68
CA GLU A 68 12.01 0.13 8.90
C GLU A 68 11.12 -1.09 8.55
N ALA A 69 11.68 -1.99 7.75
CA ALA A 69 10.97 -3.08 7.07
C ALA A 69 10.10 -3.88 8.04
N GLN A 70 8.79 -3.63 8.02
CA GLN A 70 7.83 -4.58 8.55
C GLN A 70 7.70 -5.69 7.50
N ASN A 71 8.55 -6.71 7.61
CA ASN A 71 8.37 -7.98 6.93
C ASN A 71 7.03 -8.58 7.37
N ALA A 72 5.95 -8.24 6.68
CA ALA A 72 4.70 -8.98 6.76
C ALA A 72 4.85 -10.23 5.87
N SER A 73 5.71 -11.15 6.28
CA SER A 73 5.65 -12.53 5.80
C SER A 73 4.33 -13.11 6.28
N HIS A 74 3.31 -13.16 5.41
CA HIS A 74 2.23 -14.12 5.57
C HIS A 74 2.83 -15.51 5.28
N GLY A 75 3.27 -16.17 6.35
CA GLY A 75 3.55 -17.59 6.34
C GLY A 75 2.23 -18.36 6.38
N LEU A 76 2.03 -19.15 5.32
CA LEU A 76 1.09 -20.27 5.11
C LEU A 76 -0.41 -19.98 5.25
#